data_AF-A0A0C2ZKI4-F1
#
_entry.id   AF-A0A0C2ZKI4-F1
#
_cell.length_a   1.000
_cell.length_b   1.000
_cell.length_c   1.000
_cell.angle_alpha   90.00
_cell.angle_beta   90.00
_cell.angle_gamma   90.00
#
_symmetry.space_group_name_H-M   'P 1'
#
loop_
_entity.id
_entity.type
_entity.pdbx_description
1 polymer ?
#
loop_
_entity_poly.entity_id
_entity_poly.type
_entity_poly.pdbx_seq_one_letter_code
_entity_poly.pdbx_strand_id
1 'polypeptide(L)'
;MRFVVVLLFLFNSVWADTLRNEIREEYNAPVSNMETQEINSNGINITLRYPAHVYAGETFTVYASMTNSIDYATMGGLTLSFPQYNSMDANILSRRFDKLNGYLPPSKLYSRVYNRNIPIDYYVIEGWENEWSYGATKHMRLQFKAPYSIPQIEVNVRGVLIFGRGRNKQEVAVPIHSYLNDQQGYPVTQIVIKVLR
;
A
#
# COMPACT_ATOMS: atom_id res chain seq x y z
N MET A 1 37.55 32.98 -22.32
CA MET A 1 37.00 32.62 -20.99
C MET A 1 35.50 32.47 -21.12
N ARG A 2 34.96 31.26 -20.90
CA ARG A 2 33.51 31.04 -20.78
C ARG A 2 33.15 31.06 -19.30
N PHE A 3 32.27 31.96 -18.90
CA PHE A 3 31.66 31.95 -17.57
C PHE A 3 30.51 30.95 -17.56
N VAL A 4 30.57 29.98 -16.66
CA VAL A 4 29.41 29.17 -16.27
C VAL A 4 28.83 29.84 -15.03
N VAL A 5 27.62 30.39 -15.16
CA VAL A 5 26.83 30.86 -14.03
C VAL A 5 26.15 29.62 -13.43
N VAL A 6 26.61 29.21 -12.26
CA VAL A 6 25.90 28.22 -11.44
C VAL A 6 24.88 28.99 -10.61
N LEU A 7 23.60 28.88 -10.99
CA LEU A 7 22.48 29.37 -10.20
C LEU A 7 22.33 28.45 -8.98
N LEU A 8 22.82 28.87 -7.81
CA LEU A 8 22.49 28.24 -6.53
C LEU A 8 21.09 28.70 -6.12
N PHE A 9 20.10 27.83 -6.28
CA PHE A 9 18.80 27.99 -5.63
C PHE A 9 18.95 27.69 -4.13
N LEU A 10 18.77 28.72 -3.31
CA LEU A 10 18.54 28.60 -1.87
C LEU A 10 17.17 27.95 -1.65
N PHE A 11 17.13 26.62 -1.52
CA PHE A 11 15.94 25.92 -1.04
C PHE A 11 15.92 25.93 0.50
N ASN A 12 14.76 26.31 1.03
CA ASN A 12 14.44 26.53 2.44
C ASN A 12 15.03 25.48 3.39
N SER A 13 15.76 25.96 4.42
CA SER A 13 16.37 25.15 5.49
C SER A 13 15.41 24.19 6.18
N VAL A 14 14.13 24.56 6.28
CA VAL A 14 13.08 23.77 6.94
C VAL A 14 12.86 22.42 6.25
N TRP A 15 12.90 22.35 4.92
CA TRP A 15 12.74 21.08 4.19
C TRP A 15 13.96 20.17 4.33
N ALA A 16 15.15 20.76 4.35
CA ALA A 16 16.39 20.03 4.57
C ALA A 16 16.46 19.46 6.00
N ASP A 17 15.94 20.19 6.99
CA ASP A 17 15.88 19.73 8.37
C ASP A 17 14.82 18.64 8.59
N THR A 18 13.65 18.72 7.92
CA THR A 18 12.65 17.64 7.95
C THR A 18 13.21 16.36 7.33
N LEU A 19 13.85 16.44 6.16
CA LEU A 19 14.50 15.29 5.52
C LEU A 19 15.65 14.74 6.38
N ARG A 20 16.46 15.61 7.02
CA ARG A 20 17.52 15.16 7.93
C ARG A 20 16.98 14.50 9.19
N ASN A 21 15.85 14.95 9.70
CA ASN A 21 15.22 14.37 10.89
C ASN A 21 14.53 13.04 10.56
N GLU A 22 13.86 12.94 9.41
CA GLU A 22 13.32 11.66 8.90
C GLU A 22 14.44 10.62 8.70
N ILE A 23 15.59 11.03 8.14
CA ILE A 23 16.77 10.16 7.96
C ILE A 23 17.42 9.79 9.30
N ARG A 24 17.44 10.70 10.28
CA ARG A 24 18.02 10.43 11.62
C ARG A 24 17.16 9.50 12.48
N GLU A 25 15.83 9.57 12.35
CA GLU A 25 14.94 8.60 12.98
C GLU A 25 15.11 7.20 12.37
N GLU A 26 15.39 7.11 11.06
CA GLU A 26 15.69 5.84 10.38
C GLU A 26 17.04 5.23 10.81
N TYR A 27 18.02 6.05 11.22
CA TYR A 27 19.38 5.60 11.59
C TYR A 27 19.55 5.16 13.05
N ASN A 28 18.65 5.58 13.95
CA ASN A 28 18.69 5.20 15.37
C ASN A 28 17.70 4.06 15.72
N ALA A 29 16.97 3.53 14.74
CA ALA A 29 16.20 2.32 14.91
C ALA A 29 17.15 1.10 14.96
N PRO A 30 16.94 0.14 15.87
CA PRO A 30 17.72 -1.11 15.86
C PRO A 30 17.68 -1.72 14.44
N VAL A 31 18.87 -2.16 13.96
CA VAL A 31 19.14 -2.80 12.66
C VAL A 31 17.87 -3.25 11.96
N SER A 32 17.38 -2.47 10.98
CA SER A 32 15.99 -2.53 10.55
C SER A 32 15.60 -3.95 10.15
N ASN A 33 14.75 -4.59 10.95
CA ASN A 33 14.07 -5.84 10.63
C ASN A 33 13.02 -5.66 9.51
N MET A 34 13.16 -4.63 8.69
CA MET A 34 12.23 -4.25 7.65
C MET A 34 12.58 -4.93 6.34
N GLU A 35 11.62 -5.64 5.78
CA GLU A 35 11.63 -6.14 4.42
C GLU A 35 10.98 -5.14 3.48
N THR A 36 11.36 -5.21 2.20
CA THR A 36 10.72 -4.46 1.12
C THR A 36 10.32 -5.43 0.03
N GLN A 37 9.04 -5.43 -0.33
CA GLN A 37 8.49 -6.17 -1.46
C GLN A 37 8.09 -5.19 -2.56
N GLU A 38 8.66 -5.39 -3.74
CA GLU A 38 8.31 -4.65 -4.95
C GLU A 38 7.43 -5.54 -5.84
N ILE A 39 6.35 -4.97 -6.40
CA ILE A 39 5.46 -5.65 -7.34
C ILE A 39 5.35 -4.72 -8.56
N ASN A 40 5.89 -5.14 -9.69
CA ASN A 40 5.86 -4.37 -10.93
C ASN A 40 5.09 -5.13 -12.01
N SER A 41 4.06 -4.50 -12.56
CA SER A 41 3.31 -5.04 -13.69
C SER A 41 2.63 -3.93 -14.47
N ASN A 42 2.69 -4.00 -15.81
CA ASN A 42 1.99 -3.08 -16.71
C ASN A 42 2.18 -1.58 -16.39
N GLY A 43 3.36 -1.14 -15.93
CA GLY A 43 3.58 0.27 -15.60
C GLY A 43 2.96 0.72 -14.26
N ILE A 44 2.53 -0.23 -13.43
CA ILE A 44 2.18 0.00 -12.03
C ILE A 44 3.28 -0.60 -11.18
N ASN A 45 3.84 0.19 -10.28
CA ASN A 45 4.76 -0.27 -9.26
C ASN A 45 4.10 -0.16 -7.89
N ILE A 46 4.10 -1.24 -7.11
CA ILE A 46 3.71 -1.25 -5.71
C ILE A 46 4.95 -1.57 -4.88
N THR A 47 5.18 -0.75 -3.85
CA THR A 47 6.22 -0.98 -2.84
C THR A 47 5.54 -1.22 -1.51
N LEU A 48 5.92 -2.31 -0.84
CA LEU A 48 5.47 -2.63 0.50
C LEU A 48 6.69 -2.72 1.42
N ARG A 49 6.71 -1.97 2.51
CA ARG A 49 7.72 -2.06 3.58
C ARG A 49 7.06 -2.51 4.87
N TYR A 50 7.60 -3.55 5.47
CA TYR A 50 7.01 -4.22 6.64
C TYR A 50 8.10 -4.93 7.45
N PRO A 51 7.92 -5.18 8.75
CA PRO A 51 8.89 -5.96 9.51
C PRO A 51 8.81 -7.45 9.15
N ALA A 52 9.94 -8.12 9.01
CA ALA A 52 10.04 -9.58 8.82
C ALA A 52 9.42 -10.36 9.99
N HIS A 53 9.53 -9.80 11.20
CA HIS A 53 8.99 -10.37 12.42
C HIS A 53 8.63 -9.27 13.42
N VAL A 54 7.66 -9.57 14.29
CA VAL A 54 7.14 -8.72 15.36
C VAL A 54 6.97 -9.55 16.63
N TYR A 55 7.06 -8.94 17.82
CA TYR A 55 6.69 -9.64 19.05
C TYR A 55 5.19 -9.49 19.33
N ALA A 56 4.58 -10.56 19.82
CA ALA A 56 3.18 -10.55 20.21
C ALA A 56 2.87 -9.42 21.19
N GLY A 57 1.80 -8.67 20.94
CA GLY A 57 1.39 -7.53 21.76
C GLY A 57 2.05 -6.19 21.40
N GLU A 58 3.16 -6.19 20.68
CA GLU A 58 3.81 -4.95 20.23
C GLU A 58 3.09 -4.32 19.04
N THR A 59 3.31 -3.03 18.84
CA THR A 59 2.84 -2.34 17.63
C THR A 59 3.86 -2.46 16.52
N PHE A 60 3.38 -2.63 15.29
CA PHE A 60 4.21 -2.64 14.10
C PHE A 60 3.62 -1.77 13.00
N THR A 61 4.47 -1.34 12.06
CA THR A 61 4.05 -0.46 10.96
C THR A 61 4.21 -1.16 9.62
N VAL A 62 3.21 -1.02 8.77
CA VAL A 62 3.26 -1.40 7.35
C VAL A 62 3.13 -0.12 6.53
N TYR A 63 4.03 0.06 5.58
CA TYR A 63 3.94 1.11 4.58
C TYR A 63 3.66 0.47 3.22
N ALA A 64 2.65 0.95 2.53
CA ALA A 64 2.32 0.50 1.19
C ALA A 64 2.17 1.72 0.27
N SER A 65 2.84 1.71 -0.87
CA SER A 65 2.71 2.74 -1.89
C SER A 65 2.50 2.14 -3.26
N MET A 66 1.82 2.89 -4.12
CA MET A 66 1.60 2.54 -5.52
C MET A 66 1.90 3.77 -6.39
N THR A 67 2.65 3.55 -7.47
CA THR A 67 3.03 4.56 -8.44
C THR A 67 2.39 4.23 -9.79
N ASN A 68 1.65 5.19 -10.33
CA ASN A 68 1.10 5.10 -11.68
C ASN A 68 2.14 5.58 -12.70
N SER A 69 2.65 4.68 -13.54
CA SER A 69 3.53 5.03 -14.67
C SER A 69 2.81 4.91 -16.02
N ILE A 70 1.47 5.04 -16.02
CA ILE A 70 0.61 5.01 -17.21
C ILE A 70 -0.11 6.35 -17.32
N ASP A 71 0.04 7.02 -18.46
CA ASP A 71 -0.37 8.41 -18.67
C ASP A 71 -1.87 8.63 -18.92
N TYR A 72 -2.60 7.57 -19.26
CA TYR A 72 -4.06 7.60 -19.47
C TYR A 72 -4.87 6.89 -18.38
N ALA A 73 -4.25 6.57 -17.23
CA ALA A 73 -5.01 6.12 -16.06
C ALA A 73 -5.88 7.26 -15.51
N THR A 74 -7.06 6.92 -14.99
CA THR A 74 -8.02 7.91 -14.49
C THR A 74 -8.15 7.85 -12.97
N MET A 75 -8.24 6.64 -12.40
CA MET A 75 -8.46 6.39 -10.98
C MET A 75 -7.89 5.02 -10.64
N GLY A 76 -7.88 4.67 -9.35
CA GLY A 76 -7.43 3.34 -8.95
C GLY A 76 -7.39 3.19 -7.44
N GLY A 77 -6.89 2.03 -7.00
CA GLY A 77 -6.68 1.79 -5.58
C GLY A 77 -5.55 0.82 -5.28
N LEU A 78 -5.08 0.89 -4.05
CA LEU A 78 -4.15 -0.05 -3.43
C LEU A 78 -4.88 -0.71 -2.27
N THR A 79 -4.86 -2.04 -2.24
CA THR A 79 -5.62 -2.83 -1.27
C THR A 79 -4.65 -3.72 -0.50
N LEU A 80 -4.77 -3.68 0.83
CA LEU A 80 -4.18 -4.66 1.74
C LEU A 80 -5.32 -5.46 2.35
N SER A 81 -5.18 -6.78 2.39
CA SER A 81 -6.19 -7.64 3.00
C SER A 81 -5.54 -8.73 3.86
N PHE A 82 -6.26 -9.15 4.89
CA PHE A 82 -5.72 -9.93 6.00
C PHE A 82 -6.53 -11.21 6.17
N PRO A 83 -6.25 -12.28 5.41
CA PRO A 83 -7.11 -13.48 5.32
C PRO A 83 -7.43 -14.17 6.65
N GLN A 84 -6.59 -13.97 7.66
CA GLN A 84 -6.71 -14.58 8.98
C GLN A 84 -7.57 -13.76 9.95
N TYR A 85 -8.09 -12.60 9.54
CA TYR A 85 -8.72 -11.64 10.45
C TYR A 85 -10.08 -11.19 9.95
N ASN A 86 -11.11 -11.31 10.79
CA ASN A 86 -12.41 -10.68 10.54
C ASN A 86 -12.35 -9.17 10.83
N SER A 87 -11.42 -8.73 11.67
CA SER A 87 -11.22 -7.33 12.03
C SER A 87 -9.79 -7.11 12.49
N MET A 88 -9.25 -5.93 12.21
CA MET A 88 -7.96 -5.50 12.72
C MET A 88 -8.00 -4.01 13.01
N ASP A 89 -7.53 -3.60 14.18
CA ASP A 89 -7.42 -2.19 14.52
C ASP A 89 -6.20 -1.59 13.81
N ALA A 90 -6.45 -0.80 12.78
CA ALA A 90 -5.44 -0.10 12.00
C ALA A 90 -5.42 1.38 12.37
N ASN A 91 -4.34 1.85 13.00
CA ASN A 91 -4.10 3.26 13.20
C ASN A 91 -3.45 3.85 11.94
N ILE A 92 -4.08 4.85 11.32
CA ILE A 92 -3.58 5.49 10.10
C ILE A 92 -2.56 6.56 10.50
N LEU A 93 -1.27 6.27 10.29
CA LEU A 93 -0.19 7.22 10.57
C LEU A 93 -0.08 8.29 9.48
N SER A 94 -0.22 7.89 8.21
CA SER A 94 -0.24 8.82 7.07
C SER A 94 -0.93 8.21 5.85
N ARG A 95 -1.44 9.06 4.95
CA ARG A 95 -1.96 8.65 3.64
C ARG A 95 -1.83 9.76 2.60
N ARG A 96 -1.79 9.38 1.33
CA ARG A 96 -1.90 10.29 0.16
C ARG A 96 -3.04 9.98 -0.80
N PHE A 97 -3.79 8.91 -0.56
CA PHE A 97 -5.03 8.60 -1.28
C PHE A 97 -6.16 9.56 -0.88
N ASP A 98 -7.04 9.90 -1.82
CA ASP A 98 -8.28 10.65 -1.53
C ASP A 98 -9.11 10.01 -0.41
N LYS A 99 -9.24 8.68 -0.46
CA LYS A 99 -9.99 7.89 0.50
C LYS A 99 -9.16 6.71 0.99
N LEU A 100 -9.44 6.31 2.22
CA LEU A 100 -8.88 5.13 2.85
C LEU A 100 -10.00 4.49 3.66
N ASN A 101 -10.48 3.33 3.22
CA ASN A 101 -11.64 2.66 3.79
C ASN A 101 -11.22 1.31 4.34
N GLY A 102 -11.57 1.06 5.60
CA GLY A 102 -11.52 -0.28 6.19
C GLY A 102 -12.86 -0.98 5.98
N TYR A 103 -12.82 -2.26 5.61
CA TYR A 103 -13.99 -3.09 5.46
C TYR A 103 -13.85 -4.37 6.29
N LEU A 104 -14.92 -4.73 6.99
CA LEU A 104 -15.00 -5.87 7.91
C LEU A 104 -16.30 -6.66 7.67
N PRO A 105 -16.35 -7.98 7.91
CA PRO A 105 -17.58 -8.76 7.80
C PRO A 105 -18.66 -8.20 8.74
N PRO A 106 -19.95 -8.11 8.32
CA PRO A 106 -20.53 -8.67 7.09
C PRO A 106 -20.68 -7.62 5.97
N SER A 107 -19.81 -6.61 5.90
CA SER A 107 -19.90 -5.59 4.85
C SER A 107 -19.73 -6.18 3.44
N LYS A 108 -19.98 -5.37 2.42
CA LYS A 108 -19.86 -5.77 1.02
C LYS A 108 -18.90 -4.86 0.29
N LEU A 109 -18.18 -5.44 -0.67
CA LEU A 109 -17.25 -4.72 -1.54
C LEU A 109 -17.51 -5.10 -3.00
N TYR A 110 -17.46 -4.13 -3.89
CA TYR A 110 -17.63 -4.38 -5.32
C TYR A 110 -16.40 -5.13 -5.87
N SER A 111 -16.62 -6.21 -6.60
CA SER A 111 -15.58 -6.88 -7.38
C SER A 111 -15.87 -6.68 -8.86
N ARG A 112 -14.89 -6.17 -9.62
CA ARG A 112 -14.97 -6.11 -11.08
C ARG A 112 -14.87 -7.51 -11.69
N VAL A 113 -14.07 -8.39 -11.10
CA VAL A 113 -13.90 -9.79 -11.52
C VAL A 113 -15.24 -10.51 -11.56
N TYR A 114 -16.06 -10.35 -10.52
CA TYR A 114 -17.40 -10.94 -10.44
C TYR A 114 -18.52 -10.02 -10.93
N ASN A 115 -18.20 -8.77 -11.27
CA ASN A 115 -19.12 -7.71 -11.66
C ASN A 115 -20.30 -7.52 -10.67
N ARG A 116 -20.06 -7.63 -9.36
CA ARG A 116 -21.08 -7.49 -8.32
C ARG A 116 -20.46 -7.16 -6.96
N ASN A 117 -21.29 -6.68 -6.04
CA ASN A 117 -20.93 -6.61 -4.62
C ASN A 117 -20.87 -8.01 -4.04
N ILE A 118 -19.73 -8.36 -3.44
CA ILE A 118 -19.55 -9.62 -2.71
C ILE A 118 -19.55 -9.35 -1.20
N PRO A 119 -20.02 -10.29 -0.37
CA PRO A 119 -19.70 -10.25 1.06
C PRO A 119 -18.19 -10.41 1.22
N ILE A 120 -17.65 -9.75 2.24
CA ILE A 120 -16.24 -9.88 2.61
C ILE A 120 -16.15 -10.70 3.90
N ASP A 121 -15.32 -11.73 3.83
CA ASP A 121 -15.10 -12.76 4.85
C ASP A 121 -13.95 -12.40 5.79
N TYR A 122 -13.03 -11.54 5.33
CA TYR A 122 -11.91 -11.04 6.13
C TYR A 122 -11.66 -9.55 5.90
N TYR A 123 -10.91 -8.95 6.83
CA TYR A 123 -10.59 -7.54 6.89
C TYR A 123 -9.79 -7.07 5.67
N VAL A 124 -10.21 -5.93 5.14
CA VAL A 124 -9.59 -5.25 3.99
C VAL A 124 -9.42 -3.78 4.33
N ILE A 125 -8.31 -3.19 3.92
CA ILE A 125 -8.14 -1.75 3.86
C ILE A 125 -7.77 -1.33 2.44
N GLU A 126 -8.51 -0.38 1.89
CA GLU A 126 -8.34 0.10 0.51
C GLU A 126 -8.09 1.61 0.50
N GLY A 127 -6.96 2.01 -0.08
CA GLY A 127 -6.68 3.38 -0.47
C GLY A 127 -7.18 3.61 -1.88
N TRP A 128 -8.08 4.58 -2.08
CA TRP A 128 -8.68 4.89 -3.37
C TRP A 128 -8.35 6.31 -3.81
N GLU A 129 -7.98 6.47 -5.07
CA GLU A 129 -7.67 7.74 -5.72
C GLU A 129 -8.65 7.97 -6.89
N ASN A 130 -9.34 9.11 -6.91
CA ASN A 130 -10.31 9.42 -7.97
C ASN A 130 -9.66 10.06 -9.20
N GLU A 131 -8.48 10.66 -9.04
CA GLU A 131 -7.70 11.28 -10.10
C GLU A 131 -6.22 10.87 -10.00
N TRP A 132 -5.81 9.88 -10.80
CA TRP A 132 -4.45 9.33 -10.70
C TRP A 132 -3.54 9.79 -11.84
N SER A 133 -2.86 10.92 -11.65
CA SER A 133 -1.92 11.46 -12.63
C SER A 133 -0.72 10.54 -12.90
N TYR A 134 -0.15 10.64 -14.10
CA TYR A 134 1.11 10.01 -14.47
C TYR A 134 2.24 10.38 -13.50
N GLY A 135 3.05 9.40 -13.10
CA GLY A 135 4.17 9.54 -12.19
C GLY A 135 3.77 9.78 -10.73
N ALA A 136 2.47 9.89 -10.42
CA ALA A 136 2.03 10.15 -9.06
C ALA A 136 2.09 8.87 -8.21
N THR A 137 2.74 8.99 -7.05
CA THR A 137 2.77 7.96 -6.01
C THR A 137 1.77 8.29 -4.91
N LYS A 138 0.94 7.30 -4.58
CA LYS A 138 -0.01 7.33 -3.47
C LYS A 138 0.40 6.28 -2.44
N HIS A 139 0.18 6.57 -1.16
CA HIS A 139 0.61 5.67 -0.09
C HIS A 139 -0.34 5.66 1.09
N MET A 140 -0.21 4.62 1.90
CA MET A 140 -0.76 4.49 3.25
C MET A 140 0.34 3.97 4.18
N ARG A 141 0.42 4.54 5.37
CA ARG A 141 1.27 4.07 6.47
C ARG A 141 0.36 3.71 7.63
N LEU A 142 0.32 2.45 7.98
CA LEU A 142 -0.63 1.87 8.93
C LEU A 142 0.14 1.26 10.08
N GLN A 143 -0.32 1.50 11.30
CA GLN A 143 0.17 0.86 12.50
C GLN A 143 -0.88 -0.11 13.03
N PHE A 144 -0.41 -1.30 13.40
CA PHE A 144 -1.23 -2.38 13.92
C PHE A 144 -0.65 -2.90 15.22
N LYS A 145 -1.43 -3.71 15.95
CA LYS A 145 -0.94 -4.47 17.10
C LYS A 145 -0.80 -5.94 16.74
N ALA A 146 0.37 -6.52 17.01
CA ALA A 146 0.62 -7.94 16.79
C ALA A 146 -0.23 -8.79 17.74
N PRO A 147 -0.97 -9.79 17.22
CA PRO A 147 -1.80 -10.65 18.08
C PRO A 147 -0.94 -11.64 18.89
N TYR A 148 -1.50 -12.15 19.97
CA TYR A 148 -0.88 -13.25 20.75
C TYR A 148 -1.26 -14.65 20.24
N SER A 149 -2.31 -14.74 19.42
CA SER A 149 -3.00 -16.01 19.11
C SER A 149 -2.47 -16.73 17.86
N ILE A 150 -1.70 -16.06 17.00
CA ILE A 150 -1.24 -16.63 15.73
C ILE A 150 0.27 -16.49 15.57
N PRO A 151 0.95 -17.43 14.90
CA PRO A 151 2.41 -17.41 14.73
C PRO A 151 2.87 -16.50 13.58
N GLN A 152 1.96 -16.03 12.74
CA GLN A 152 2.27 -15.18 11.59
C GLN A 152 1.06 -14.37 11.15
N ILE A 153 1.30 -13.23 10.53
CA ILE A 153 0.32 -12.35 9.90
C ILE A 153 0.51 -12.44 8.39
N GLU A 154 -0.52 -12.89 7.69
CA GLU A 154 -0.57 -12.92 6.23
C GLU A 154 -1.21 -11.62 5.71
N VAL A 155 -0.51 -10.96 4.78
CA VAL A 155 -1.02 -9.75 4.13
C VAL A 155 -0.99 -9.95 2.63
N ASN A 156 -2.18 -9.95 2.02
CA ASN A 156 -2.33 -9.95 0.58
C ASN A 156 -2.35 -8.51 0.07
N VAL A 157 -1.56 -8.23 -0.96
CA VAL A 157 -1.42 -6.91 -1.56
C VAL A 157 -1.81 -6.97 -3.03
N ARG A 158 -2.63 -6.00 -3.45
CA ARG A 158 -2.91 -5.74 -4.86
C ARG A 158 -3.15 -4.26 -5.12
N GLY A 159 -2.93 -3.86 -6.36
CA GLY A 159 -3.35 -2.57 -6.90
C GLY A 159 -4.32 -2.74 -8.05
N VAL A 160 -5.07 -1.69 -8.36
CA VAL A 160 -5.88 -1.57 -9.58
C VAL A 160 -5.71 -0.18 -10.16
N LEU A 161 -5.59 -0.09 -11.48
CA LEU A 161 -5.79 1.15 -12.23
C LEU A 161 -6.98 1.01 -13.17
N ILE A 162 -7.74 2.09 -13.29
CA ILE A 162 -8.88 2.18 -14.19
C ILE A 162 -8.58 3.20 -15.29
N PHE A 163 -8.86 2.78 -16.52
CA PHE A 163 -8.69 3.57 -17.73
C PHE A 163 -10.05 3.87 -18.37
N GLY A 164 -10.10 4.94 -19.16
CA GLY A 164 -11.29 5.31 -19.92
C GLY A 164 -12.41 5.93 -19.09
N ARG A 165 -13.53 6.25 -19.76
CA ARG A 165 -14.69 6.94 -19.15
C ARG A 165 -15.99 6.21 -19.48
N GLY A 166 -16.97 6.35 -18.59
CA GLY A 166 -18.32 5.81 -18.78
C GLY A 166 -18.33 4.29 -19.00
N ARG A 167 -18.90 3.85 -20.13
CA ARG A 167 -19.06 2.43 -20.47
C ARG A 167 -17.77 1.75 -20.95
N ASN A 168 -16.76 2.53 -21.33
CA ASN A 168 -15.47 2.03 -21.84
C ASN A 168 -14.42 1.87 -20.73
N LYS A 169 -14.85 1.81 -19.46
CA LYS A 169 -13.93 1.63 -18.33
C LYS A 169 -13.28 0.26 -18.38
N GLN A 170 -11.96 0.25 -18.39
CA GLN A 170 -11.14 -0.95 -18.26
C GLN A 170 -10.41 -0.90 -16.92
N GLU A 171 -10.18 -2.05 -16.31
CA GLU A 171 -9.46 -2.18 -15.06
C GLU A 171 -8.28 -3.13 -15.28
N VAL A 172 -7.10 -2.75 -14.78
CA VAL A 172 -5.92 -3.59 -14.74
C VAL A 172 -5.52 -3.76 -13.28
N ALA A 173 -5.45 -5.02 -12.84
CA ALA A 173 -4.97 -5.39 -11.52
C ALA A 173 -3.47 -5.67 -11.53
N VAL A 174 -2.82 -5.45 -10.38
CA VAL A 174 -1.43 -5.80 -10.12
C VAL A 174 -1.32 -6.54 -8.79
N PRO A 175 -0.68 -7.72 -8.74
CA PRO A 175 -0.03 -8.42 -9.87
C PRO A 175 -1.02 -8.88 -10.95
N ILE A 176 -0.56 -9.11 -12.19
CA ILE A 176 -1.45 -9.58 -13.28
C ILE A 176 -1.75 -11.08 -13.12
N HIS A 177 -0.76 -11.83 -12.61
CA HIS A 177 -0.84 -13.27 -12.40
C HIS A 177 -0.36 -13.62 -11.00
N SER A 178 -1.06 -14.53 -10.35
CA SER A 178 -0.67 -15.11 -9.07
C SER A 178 -1.31 -16.49 -8.93
N TYR A 179 -0.69 -17.35 -8.12
CA TYR A 179 -1.31 -18.61 -7.68
C TYR A 179 -2.37 -18.38 -6.59
N LEU A 180 -2.38 -17.19 -6.00
CA LEU A 180 -3.31 -16.78 -4.94
C LEU A 180 -4.20 -15.65 -5.44
N ASN A 181 -5.49 -15.75 -5.10
CA ASN A 181 -6.46 -14.69 -5.30
C ASN A 181 -7.01 -14.25 -3.94
N ASP A 182 -7.38 -12.98 -3.83
CA ASP A 182 -8.17 -12.51 -2.69
C ASP A 182 -9.65 -12.88 -2.82
N GLN A 183 -10.43 -12.50 -1.80
CA GLN A 183 -11.88 -12.74 -1.73
C GLN A 183 -12.66 -12.05 -2.85
N GLN A 184 -12.12 -10.97 -3.44
CA GLN A 184 -12.70 -10.31 -4.60
C GLN A 184 -12.32 -10.98 -5.92
N GLY A 185 -11.52 -12.06 -5.88
CA GLY A 185 -11.10 -12.84 -7.02
C GLY A 185 -9.89 -12.26 -7.76
N TYR A 186 -9.26 -11.22 -7.21
CA TYR A 186 -8.09 -10.61 -7.85
C TYR A 186 -6.82 -11.37 -7.49
N PRO A 187 -5.87 -11.51 -8.44
CA PRO A 187 -4.52 -11.98 -8.13
C PRO A 187 -3.84 -11.06 -7.11
N VAL A 188 -3.13 -11.65 -6.17
CA VAL A 188 -2.43 -10.93 -5.10
C VAL A 188 -1.00 -11.41 -4.92
N THR A 189 -0.14 -10.53 -4.41
CA THR A 189 1.11 -10.94 -3.79
C THR A 189 0.87 -11.07 -2.29
N GLN A 190 1.18 -12.22 -1.71
CA GLN A 190 1.11 -12.43 -0.27
C GLN A 190 2.49 -12.23 0.36
N ILE A 191 2.55 -11.48 1.46
CA ILE A 191 3.70 -11.43 2.36
C ILE A 191 3.32 -12.07 3.70
N VAL A 192 4.35 -12.46 4.47
CA VAL A 192 4.19 -13.08 5.78
C VAL A 192 5.07 -12.35 6.79
N ILE A 193 4.46 -11.90 7.88
CA ILE A 193 5.16 -11.31 9.03
C ILE A 193 5.14 -12.32 10.16
N LYS A 194 6.30 -12.79 10.65
CA LYS A 194 6.34 -13.74 11.76
C LYS A 194 5.99 -13.07 13.08
N VAL A 195 5.22 -13.75 13.92
CA VAL A 195 4.89 -13.30 15.28
C VAL A 195 5.69 -14.14 16.27
N LEU A 196 6.63 -13.49 16.95
CA LEU A 196 7.45 -14.08 18.01
C LEU A 196 6.72 -13.98 19.35
N ARG A 197 6.98 -14.95 20.23
CA ARG A 197 6.42 -15.00 21.58
C ARG A 197 7.40 -14.49 22.61
#